data_AF-A0A954E1B5-F1
#
_entry.id   AF-A0A954E1B5-F1
#
_cell.length_a   1.000
_cell.length_b   1.000
_cell.length_c   1.000
_cell.angle_alpha   90.00
_cell.angle_beta   90.00
_cell.angle_gamma   90.00
#
_symmetry.space_group_name_H-M   'P 1'
#
loop_
_entity.id
_entity.type
_entity.pdbx_description
1 polymer ?
#
loop_
_entity_poly.entity_id
_entity_poly.type
_entity_poly.pdbx_seq_one_letter_code
_entity_poly.pdbx_strand_id
1 'polypeptide(L)'
;MAEEEKQEKDGEGEVEATESKSKSKGKLVQIGAGLAVLVVMAWVAATFAVPSKEKHPRFSTPFTVPMVLDPDTKIPVNLDENNKTRFLQMNFNLFVRCYDPSYVNARQNDPNYEPFLKSRLIAIATSKKLDEVIGGEAAQHAFLEEVRDHIDPILFPVHIGDTKNPLAEDEDSGLMPGSMMDRASFRGKFHDHVLKVDAPAHTVAIDDSPPVEFTGDEDNLVIRTGSGEVLYLDVTDVNPDFVGELPIGVHGRISRVLAVELVVQ
;
A
#
# COMPACT_ATOMS: atom_id res chain seq x y z
N MET A 1 46.78 -22.40 47.21
CA MET A 1 46.06 -22.85 48.41
C MET A 1 44.64 -23.14 47.95
N ALA A 2 44.42 -24.37 47.47
CA ALA A 2 43.55 -25.41 48.09
C ALA A 2 42.06 -25.10 47.81
N GLU A 3 41.44 -25.73 46.80
CA GLU A 3 40.66 -27.01 46.85
C GLU A 3 39.32 -26.84 47.58
N GLU A 4 38.19 -26.94 46.86
CA GLU A 4 37.23 -28.09 46.84
C GLU A 4 36.40 -28.17 48.15
N GLU A 5 35.11 -28.51 48.22
CA GLU A 5 34.35 -29.56 47.54
C GLU A 5 32.84 -29.47 47.93
N LYS A 6 32.01 -30.24 47.21
CA LYS A 6 30.56 -30.47 47.37
C LYS A 6 30.15 -31.15 48.69
N GLN A 7 28.85 -31.12 49.03
CA GLN A 7 28.15 -32.34 49.48
C GLN A 7 26.62 -32.32 49.28
N GLU A 8 26.12 -33.42 48.72
CA GLU A 8 24.72 -33.85 48.58
C GLU A 8 24.11 -34.33 49.92
N LYS A 9 22.77 -34.47 49.97
CA LYS A 9 22.13 -35.52 50.78
C LYS A 9 20.75 -35.93 50.27
N ASP A 10 20.65 -37.22 49.96
CA ASP A 10 19.45 -38.03 49.75
C ASP A 10 18.62 -38.24 51.03
N GLY A 11 17.40 -38.75 50.86
CA GLY A 11 16.63 -39.42 51.92
C GLY A 11 15.30 -39.99 51.45
N GLU A 12 15.31 -41.25 50.99
CA GLU A 12 14.13 -42.13 50.86
C GLU A 12 13.65 -42.65 52.23
N GLY A 13 12.39 -43.07 52.29
CA GLY A 13 11.80 -43.83 53.40
C GLY A 13 10.69 -44.76 52.90
N GLU A 14 10.95 -46.05 52.96
CA GLU A 14 10.11 -47.20 52.63
C GLU A 14 9.42 -47.75 53.89
N VAL A 15 8.16 -48.25 53.80
CA VAL A 15 7.66 -49.40 54.62
C VAL A 15 6.58 -50.19 53.85
N GLU A 16 6.61 -51.50 54.06
CA GLU A 16 6.11 -52.68 53.35
C GLU A 16 4.59 -52.93 53.19
N ALA A 17 4.38 -53.94 52.34
CA ALA A 17 3.21 -54.64 51.81
C ALA A 17 2.22 -55.31 52.78
N THR A 18 1.02 -55.60 52.26
CA THR A 18 0.42 -56.96 52.32
C THR A 18 -0.67 -57.17 51.24
N GLU A 19 -0.64 -58.35 50.61
CA GLU A 19 -1.56 -58.92 49.60
C GLU A 19 -3.00 -59.14 50.15
N SER A 20 -4.10 -59.47 49.46
CA SER A 20 -4.47 -60.02 48.14
C SER A 20 -6.00 -59.84 47.94
N LYS A 21 -6.49 -59.74 46.70
CA LYS A 21 -7.59 -60.57 46.10
C LYS A 21 -8.24 -59.94 44.86
N SER A 22 -8.73 -60.85 44.04
CA SER A 22 -9.23 -60.74 42.66
C SER A 22 -10.46 -59.86 42.44
N LYS A 23 -10.56 -59.26 41.24
CA LYS A 23 -11.58 -59.62 40.22
C LYS A 23 -11.48 -58.76 38.96
N SER A 24 -11.73 -59.42 37.84
CA SER A 24 -11.83 -58.88 36.49
C SER A 24 -13.01 -57.92 36.32
N LYS A 25 -12.78 -56.83 35.57
CA LYS A 25 -13.70 -55.96 34.79
C LYS A 25 -13.25 -54.49 34.88
N GLY A 26 -12.26 -54.10 34.07
CA GLY A 26 -11.78 -52.72 34.06
C GLY A 26 -11.01 -52.26 32.81
N LYS A 27 -10.66 -53.17 31.87
CA LYS A 27 -9.84 -52.81 30.71
C LYS A 27 -10.54 -52.05 29.59
N LEU A 28 -11.88 -52.00 29.57
CA LEU A 28 -12.64 -51.29 28.53
C LEU A 28 -12.85 -49.79 28.86
N VAL A 29 -12.79 -49.41 30.14
CA VAL A 29 -12.98 -48.02 30.59
C VAL A 29 -11.69 -47.19 30.43
N GLN A 30 -10.52 -47.80 30.58
CA GLN A 30 -9.24 -47.10 30.39
C GLN A 30 -8.94 -46.76 28.92
N ILE A 31 -9.41 -47.57 27.96
CA ILE A 31 -9.21 -47.30 26.52
C ILE A 31 -10.16 -46.18 26.05
N GLY A 32 -11.40 -46.15 26.55
CA GLY A 32 -12.36 -45.09 26.22
C GLY A 32 -11.98 -43.71 26.80
N ALA A 33 -11.42 -43.69 28.02
CA ALA A 33 -10.97 -42.45 28.66
C ALA A 33 -9.75 -41.82 27.95
N GLY A 34 -8.79 -42.64 27.50
CA GLY A 34 -7.62 -42.15 26.76
C GLY A 34 -7.98 -41.57 25.38
N LEU A 35 -8.94 -42.17 24.69
CA LEU A 35 -9.45 -41.68 23.40
C LEU A 35 -10.24 -40.37 23.56
N ALA A 36 -11.05 -40.22 24.61
CA ALA A 36 -11.76 -38.97 24.87
C ALA A 36 -10.80 -37.80 25.16
N VAL A 37 -9.73 -38.04 25.94
CA VAL A 37 -8.69 -37.03 26.21
C VAL A 37 -7.95 -36.65 24.93
N LEU A 38 -7.62 -37.61 24.06
CA LEU A 38 -6.98 -37.32 22.77
C LEU A 38 -7.91 -36.55 21.82
N VAL A 39 -9.20 -36.85 21.79
CA VAL A 39 -10.18 -36.11 20.97
C VAL A 39 -10.34 -34.67 21.48
N VAL A 40 -10.40 -34.46 22.80
CA VAL A 40 -10.45 -33.12 23.38
C VAL A 40 -9.15 -32.35 23.12
N MET A 41 -7.99 -32.97 23.27
CA MET A 41 -6.69 -32.37 22.97
C MET A 41 -6.55 -32.04 21.48
N ALA A 42 -7.02 -32.91 20.59
CA ALA A 42 -7.03 -32.66 19.15
C ALA A 42 -8.01 -31.54 18.76
N TRP A 43 -9.15 -31.42 19.44
CA TRP A 43 -10.10 -30.33 19.23
C TRP A 43 -9.55 -28.99 19.73
N VAL A 44 -8.88 -28.98 20.89
CA VAL A 44 -8.17 -27.80 21.41
C VAL A 44 -7.02 -27.41 20.47
N ALA A 45 -6.18 -28.36 20.05
CA ALA A 45 -5.13 -28.09 19.07
C ALA A 45 -5.68 -27.57 17.74
N ALA A 46 -6.81 -28.10 17.25
CA ALA A 46 -7.45 -27.63 16.03
C ALA A 46 -8.02 -26.21 16.14
N THR A 47 -8.46 -25.79 17.33
CA THR A 47 -8.93 -24.41 17.56
C THR A 47 -7.78 -23.42 17.72
N PHE A 48 -6.63 -23.84 18.25
CA PHE A 48 -5.41 -23.03 18.32
C PHE A 48 -4.57 -23.02 17.02
N ALA A 49 -4.72 -24.03 16.17
CA ALA A 49 -4.05 -24.14 14.87
C ALA A 49 -4.80 -23.44 13.73
N VAL A 50 -5.85 -22.67 14.01
CA VAL A 50 -6.43 -21.77 13.01
C VAL A 50 -5.34 -20.74 12.69
N PRO A 51 -4.74 -20.77 11.49
CA PRO A 51 -3.76 -19.77 11.13
C PRO A 51 -4.45 -18.43 11.26
N SER A 52 -3.81 -17.48 11.96
CA SER A 52 -4.20 -16.08 11.84
C SER A 52 -4.28 -15.80 10.36
N LYS A 53 -5.49 -15.65 9.80
CA LYS A 53 -5.66 -15.28 8.40
C LYS A 53 -4.76 -14.08 8.19
N GLU A 54 -3.76 -14.21 7.32
CA GLU A 54 -2.89 -13.11 6.96
C GLU A 54 -3.80 -11.93 6.66
N LYS A 55 -3.69 -10.88 7.48
CA LYS A 55 -4.51 -9.70 7.29
C LYS A 55 -3.96 -9.02 6.05
N HIS A 56 -4.49 -9.37 4.88
CA HIS A 56 -4.26 -8.61 3.67
C HIS A 56 -4.47 -7.14 4.01
N PRO A 57 -3.44 -6.29 3.86
CA PRO A 57 -3.57 -4.90 4.22
C PRO A 57 -4.75 -4.29 3.47
N ARG A 58 -5.52 -3.47 4.18
CA ARG A 58 -6.64 -2.72 3.61
C ARG A 58 -6.44 -1.26 3.92
N PHE A 59 -6.93 -0.40 3.04
CA PHE A 59 -6.98 1.02 3.36
C PHE A 59 -7.76 1.24 4.67
N SER A 60 -7.23 2.13 5.50
CA SER A 60 -7.85 2.53 6.74
C SER A 60 -9.19 3.23 6.48
N THR A 61 -9.94 3.46 7.56
CA THR A 61 -11.08 4.37 7.55
C THR A 61 -10.64 5.73 6.98
N PRO A 62 -11.49 6.40 6.18
CA PRO A 62 -11.10 7.65 5.56
C PRO A 62 -10.89 8.75 6.60
N PHE A 63 -9.97 9.67 6.32
CA PHE A 63 -9.69 10.84 7.16
C PHE A 63 -9.43 12.08 6.30
N THR A 64 -9.46 13.25 6.92
CA THR A 64 -9.27 14.53 6.23
C THR A 64 -7.87 15.07 6.49
N VAL A 65 -7.22 15.55 5.45
CA VAL A 65 -5.93 16.26 5.51
C VAL A 65 -6.00 17.56 4.70
N PRO A 66 -5.24 18.60 5.04
CA PRO A 66 -5.11 19.75 4.15
C PRO A 66 -4.37 19.32 2.88
N MET A 67 -4.66 19.94 1.74
CA MET A 67 -3.96 19.63 0.49
C MET A 67 -2.49 20.07 0.52
N VAL A 68 -2.22 21.23 1.12
CA VAL A 68 -0.88 21.79 1.37
C VAL A 68 -0.61 21.79 2.87
N LEU A 69 0.64 21.59 3.29
CA LEU A 69 1.00 21.55 4.73
C LEU A 69 0.66 22.84 5.46
N ASP A 70 0.86 23.98 4.80
CA ASP A 70 0.38 25.27 5.28
C ASP A 70 -1.10 25.43 4.90
N PRO A 71 -2.04 25.34 5.86
CA PRO A 71 -3.47 25.41 5.58
C PRO A 71 -3.91 26.81 5.15
N ASP A 72 -3.10 27.85 5.34
CA ASP A 72 -3.42 29.21 4.92
C ASP A 72 -2.86 29.55 3.52
N THR A 73 -2.09 28.62 2.92
CA THR A 73 -1.57 28.79 1.57
C THR A 73 -2.72 28.80 0.56
N LYS A 74 -2.95 29.98 -0.03
CA LYS A 74 -3.88 30.15 -1.15
C LYS A 74 -3.13 30.00 -2.46
N ILE A 75 -3.73 29.29 -3.41
CA ILE A 75 -3.17 29.12 -4.75
C ILE A 75 -3.94 30.07 -5.69
N PRO A 76 -3.38 31.24 -6.04
CA PRO A 76 -4.00 32.14 -7.01
C PRO A 76 -3.75 31.62 -8.44
N VAL A 77 -4.81 31.52 -9.23
CA VAL A 77 -4.76 31.09 -10.63
C VAL A 77 -5.64 31.96 -11.50
N ASN A 78 -5.24 32.16 -12.76
CA ASN A 78 -6.06 32.88 -13.73
C ASN A 78 -7.07 31.92 -14.36
N LEU A 79 -8.28 32.40 -14.60
CA LEU A 79 -9.31 31.68 -15.36
C LEU A 79 -9.25 32.04 -16.86
N ASP A 80 -9.78 31.17 -17.73
CA ASP A 80 -9.94 31.42 -19.16
C ASP A 80 -11.13 32.35 -19.43
N GLU A 81 -10.99 33.63 -19.08
CA GLU A 81 -11.97 34.66 -19.43
C GLU A 81 -11.44 35.60 -20.51
N ASN A 82 -12.11 35.59 -21.67
CA ASN A 82 -11.89 36.53 -22.76
C ASN A 82 -12.00 37.98 -22.26
N ASN A 83 -10.85 38.66 -22.12
CA ASN A 83 -10.67 40.08 -21.80
C ASN A 83 -10.88 40.53 -20.33
N LYS A 84 -10.95 39.62 -19.36
CA LYS A 84 -10.93 39.98 -17.92
C LYS A 84 -9.98 39.07 -17.16
N THR A 85 -8.96 39.66 -16.52
CA THR A 85 -8.06 38.93 -15.60
C THR A 85 -8.79 38.74 -14.28
N ARG A 86 -9.56 37.66 -14.15
CA ARG A 86 -10.10 37.23 -12.85
C ARG A 86 -9.18 36.22 -12.22
N PHE A 87 -8.96 36.37 -10.93
CA PHE A 87 -8.14 35.47 -10.15
C PHE A 87 -9.03 34.55 -9.33
N LEU A 88 -8.84 33.24 -9.47
CA LEU A 88 -9.42 32.26 -8.57
C LEU A 88 -8.41 31.99 -7.45
N GLN A 89 -8.81 32.20 -6.20
CA GLN A 89 -8.08 31.75 -5.02
C GLN A 89 -8.67 30.43 -4.56
N MET A 90 -7.82 29.40 -4.50
CA MET A 90 -8.21 28.04 -4.11
C MET A 90 -7.51 27.60 -2.84
N ASN A 91 -8.27 26.93 -1.98
CA ASN A 91 -7.78 26.18 -0.83
C ASN A 91 -8.68 24.95 -0.60
N PHE A 92 -8.06 23.78 -0.45
CA PHE A 92 -8.73 22.49 -0.45
C PHE A 92 -8.25 21.60 0.69
N ASN A 93 -9.19 20.83 1.24
CA ASN A 93 -8.91 19.66 2.05
C ASN A 93 -9.16 18.39 1.24
N LEU A 94 -8.44 17.32 1.55
CA LEU A 94 -8.56 16.03 0.90
C LEU A 94 -9.15 15.02 1.87
N PHE A 95 -10.17 14.30 1.43
CA PHE A 95 -10.70 13.15 2.15
C PHE A 95 -10.06 11.89 1.59
N VAL A 96 -9.14 11.29 2.33
CA VAL A 96 -8.22 10.24 1.84
C VAL A 96 -8.44 8.91 2.54
N ARG A 97 -8.07 7.82 1.86
CA ARG A 97 -7.98 6.45 2.40
C ARG A 97 -6.64 5.88 1.99
N CYS A 98 -5.84 5.40 2.93
CA CYS A 98 -4.52 4.82 2.65
C CYS A 98 -4.20 3.69 3.61
N TYR A 99 -3.15 2.91 3.34
CA TYR A 99 -2.72 1.84 4.24
C TYR A 99 -2.15 2.40 5.55
N ASP A 100 -1.34 3.46 5.46
CA ASP A 100 -0.72 4.15 6.59
C ASP A 100 -0.97 5.67 6.50
N PRO A 101 -1.61 6.31 7.49
CA PRO A 101 -1.75 7.76 7.54
C PRO A 101 -0.43 8.53 7.51
N SER A 102 0.66 7.95 7.99
CA SER A 102 1.99 8.58 7.99
C SER A 102 2.51 8.84 6.57
N TYR A 103 2.10 8.01 5.60
CA TYR A 103 2.46 8.12 4.19
C TYR A 103 2.07 9.49 3.61
N VAL A 104 0.87 9.99 3.95
CA VAL A 104 0.37 11.27 3.44
C VAL A 104 1.27 12.41 3.87
N ASN A 105 1.66 12.44 5.15
CA ASN A 105 2.59 13.45 5.66
C ASN A 105 3.96 13.33 4.98
N ALA A 106 4.48 12.12 4.80
CA ALA A 106 5.75 11.90 4.12
C ALA A 106 5.73 12.43 2.68
N ARG A 107 4.64 12.15 1.93
CA ARG A 107 4.44 12.67 0.56
C ARG A 107 4.33 14.18 0.52
N GLN A 108 3.61 14.79 1.46
CA GLN A 108 3.47 16.25 1.49
C GLN A 108 4.77 16.98 1.83
N ASN A 109 5.69 16.31 2.54
CA ASN A 109 7.03 16.83 2.81
C ASN A 109 8.05 16.54 1.68
N ASP A 110 7.65 15.82 0.62
CA ASP A 110 8.50 15.61 -0.55
C ASP A 110 8.72 16.95 -1.28
N PRO A 111 9.97 17.35 -1.56
CA PRO A 111 10.28 18.59 -2.28
C PRO A 111 9.57 18.74 -3.64
N ASN A 112 9.22 17.63 -4.28
CA ASN A 112 8.55 17.60 -5.58
C ASN A 112 7.02 17.69 -5.48
N TYR A 113 6.43 17.41 -4.32
CA TYR A 113 4.97 17.34 -4.16
C TYR A 113 4.29 18.67 -4.48
N GLU A 114 4.69 19.75 -3.80
CA GLU A 114 4.04 21.05 -3.94
C GLU A 114 4.23 21.67 -5.35
N PRO A 115 5.42 21.62 -5.98
CA PRO A 115 5.59 22.05 -7.37
C PRO A 115 4.68 21.31 -8.36
N PHE A 116 4.60 19.97 -8.28
CA PHE A 116 3.72 19.20 -9.15
C PHE A 116 2.25 19.52 -8.91
N LEU A 117 1.84 19.62 -7.65
CA LEU A 117 0.48 19.99 -7.27
C LEU A 117 0.08 21.36 -7.84
N LYS A 118 0.90 22.40 -7.61
CA LYS A 118 0.66 23.75 -8.13
C LYS A 118 0.59 23.76 -9.65
N SER A 119 1.53 23.09 -10.32
CA SER A 119 1.53 23.00 -11.78
C SER A 119 0.26 22.38 -12.33
N ARG A 120 -0.25 21.29 -11.73
CA ARG A 120 -1.51 20.67 -12.19
C ARG A 120 -2.73 21.53 -11.89
N LEU A 121 -2.83 22.12 -10.70
CA LEU A 121 -3.95 23.01 -10.35
C LEU A 121 -4.02 24.24 -11.26
N ILE A 122 -2.87 24.84 -11.59
CA ILE A 122 -2.80 25.94 -12.56
C ILE A 122 -3.29 25.46 -13.93
N ALA A 123 -2.81 24.31 -14.43
CA ALA A 123 -3.22 23.77 -15.72
C ALA A 123 -4.73 23.51 -15.81
N ILE A 124 -5.33 22.95 -14.75
CA ILE A 124 -6.78 22.73 -14.69
C ILE A 124 -7.50 24.08 -14.69
N ALA A 125 -7.19 24.96 -13.74
CA ALA A 125 -7.94 26.21 -13.57
C ALA A 125 -7.82 27.17 -14.76
N THR A 126 -6.65 27.23 -15.39
CA THR A 126 -6.44 28.06 -16.60
C THR A 126 -7.19 27.54 -17.83
N SER A 127 -7.71 26.31 -17.80
CA SER A 127 -8.58 25.78 -18.84
C SER A 127 -10.07 25.99 -18.57
N LYS A 128 -10.44 26.55 -17.40
CA LYS A 128 -11.83 26.71 -16.96
C LYS A 128 -12.31 28.13 -17.07
N LYS A 129 -13.60 28.25 -17.37
CA LYS A 129 -14.38 29.48 -17.26
C LYS A 129 -15.01 29.61 -15.88
N LEU A 130 -15.46 30.81 -15.56
CA LEU A 130 -16.07 31.12 -14.27
C LEU A 130 -17.32 30.28 -13.96
N ASP A 131 -18.19 30.09 -14.94
CA ASP A 131 -19.41 29.30 -14.82
C ASP A 131 -19.13 27.81 -14.61
N GLU A 132 -18.00 27.31 -15.10
CA GLU A 132 -17.55 25.93 -14.89
C GLU A 132 -17.02 25.69 -13.46
N VAL A 133 -16.62 26.74 -12.75
CA VAL A 133 -16.07 26.64 -11.39
C VAL A 133 -17.09 27.05 -10.32
N ILE A 134 -17.78 28.18 -10.51
CA ILE A 134 -18.71 28.77 -9.54
C ILE A 134 -20.13 29.01 -10.10
N GLY A 135 -20.47 28.43 -11.26
CA GLY A 135 -21.80 28.58 -11.88
C GLY A 135 -22.93 27.81 -11.18
N GLY A 136 -22.63 27.08 -10.11
CA GLY A 136 -23.59 26.33 -9.29
C GLY A 136 -22.96 25.09 -8.67
N GLU A 137 -23.72 24.38 -7.82
CA GLU A 137 -23.23 23.20 -7.09
C GLU A 137 -22.75 22.08 -8.03
N ALA A 138 -23.46 21.83 -9.14
CA ALA A 138 -23.07 20.81 -10.11
C ALA A 138 -21.75 21.14 -10.82
N ALA A 139 -21.55 22.41 -11.18
CA ALA A 139 -20.31 22.88 -11.81
C ALA A 139 -19.13 22.76 -10.84
N GLN A 140 -19.33 23.22 -9.60
CA GLN A 140 -18.32 23.12 -8.55
C GLN A 140 -17.97 21.65 -8.25
N HIS A 141 -18.95 20.74 -8.19
CA HIS A 141 -18.69 19.32 -8.00
C HIS A 141 -17.90 18.71 -9.17
N ALA A 142 -18.26 19.03 -10.41
CA ALA A 142 -17.51 18.58 -11.58
C ALA A 142 -16.06 19.07 -11.56
N PHE A 143 -15.85 20.35 -11.22
CA PHE A 143 -14.52 20.92 -11.06
C PHE A 143 -13.70 20.22 -9.95
N LEU A 144 -14.30 19.95 -8.79
CA LEU A 144 -13.61 19.28 -7.69
C LEU A 144 -13.28 17.82 -7.98
N GLU A 145 -14.12 17.10 -8.72
CA GLU A 145 -13.82 15.74 -9.19
C GLU A 145 -12.68 15.74 -10.22
N GLU A 146 -12.64 16.70 -11.14
CA GLU A 146 -11.53 16.86 -12.06
C GLU A 146 -10.22 17.20 -11.33
N VAL A 147 -10.28 18.10 -10.35
CA VAL A 147 -9.15 18.37 -9.45
C VAL A 147 -8.70 17.08 -8.78
N ARG A 148 -9.62 16.28 -8.22
CA ARG A 148 -9.32 14.99 -7.58
C ARG A 148 -8.54 14.06 -8.53
N ASP A 149 -9.04 13.86 -9.73
CA ASP A 149 -8.48 12.91 -10.69
C ASP A 149 -7.05 13.27 -11.12
N HIS A 150 -6.72 14.56 -11.13
CA HIS A 150 -5.38 15.05 -11.46
C HIS A 150 -4.40 15.11 -10.28
N ILE A 151 -4.89 15.28 -9.05
CA ILE A 151 -4.02 15.34 -7.86
C ILE A 151 -3.83 13.96 -7.20
N ASP A 152 -4.76 13.01 -7.39
CA ASP A 152 -4.68 11.65 -6.83
C ASP A 152 -3.37 10.94 -7.23
N PRO A 153 -2.91 11.00 -8.49
CA PRO A 153 -1.62 10.44 -8.89
C PRO A 153 -0.42 11.16 -8.27
N ILE A 154 -0.55 12.42 -7.88
CA ILE A 154 0.54 13.18 -7.24
C ILE A 154 0.68 12.77 -5.77
N LEU A 155 -0.44 12.71 -5.04
CA LEU A 155 -0.40 12.34 -3.63
C LEU A 155 -0.13 10.85 -3.43
N PHE A 156 -0.74 10.00 -4.26
CA PHE A 156 -0.60 8.55 -4.20
C PHE A 156 -0.05 8.01 -5.52
N PRO A 157 1.19 8.30 -5.90
CA PRO A 157 1.78 7.73 -7.11
C PRO A 157 1.83 6.20 -7.05
N VAL A 158 2.06 5.58 -8.21
CA VAL A 158 2.38 4.15 -8.25
C VAL A 158 3.80 3.96 -7.73
N HIS A 159 3.95 3.11 -6.74
CA HIS A 159 5.24 2.63 -6.25
C HIS A 159 5.57 1.30 -6.92
N ILE A 160 6.86 1.06 -7.11
CA ILE A 160 7.44 -0.21 -7.57
C ILE A 160 8.43 -0.62 -6.49
N GLY A 161 8.32 -1.87 -6.03
CA GLY A 161 9.15 -2.37 -4.95
C GLY A 161 8.90 -1.64 -3.64
N ASP A 162 9.83 -1.78 -2.69
CA ASP A 162 9.68 -1.26 -1.33
C ASP A 162 10.24 0.17 -1.15
N THR A 163 10.31 0.93 -2.25
CA THR A 163 10.88 2.28 -2.27
C THR A 163 10.02 3.27 -1.48
N LYS A 164 10.67 4.09 -0.64
CA LYS A 164 10.01 5.22 0.04
C LYS A 164 9.71 6.37 -0.90
N ASN A 165 10.61 6.61 -1.86
CA ASN A 165 10.43 7.63 -2.88
C ASN A 165 9.88 6.96 -4.14
N PRO A 166 8.66 7.32 -4.60
CA PRO A 166 8.06 6.72 -5.78
C PRO A 166 8.85 6.96 -7.08
N LEU A 167 9.77 7.93 -7.09
CA LEU A 167 10.62 8.25 -8.25
C LEU A 167 12.01 7.59 -8.17
N ALA A 168 12.29 6.82 -7.11
CA ALA A 168 13.56 6.15 -6.96
C ALA A 168 13.51 4.73 -7.51
N GLU A 169 14.68 4.22 -7.86
CA GLU A 169 14.91 2.81 -8.17
C GLU A 169 14.64 1.92 -6.95
N ASP A 170 14.07 0.75 -7.22
CA ASP A 170 14.03 -0.35 -6.28
C ASP A 170 15.45 -0.92 -6.09
N GLU A 171 15.89 -1.03 -4.84
CA GLU A 171 17.29 -1.31 -4.49
C GLU A 171 17.77 -2.67 -5.01
N ASP A 172 16.89 -3.66 -5.10
CA ASP A 172 17.25 -5.03 -5.50
C ASP A 172 17.20 -5.21 -7.03
N SER A 173 16.16 -4.66 -7.67
CA SER A 173 15.90 -4.84 -9.10
C SER A 173 16.44 -3.74 -10.00
N GLY A 174 16.67 -2.53 -9.48
CA GLY A 174 17.01 -1.34 -10.28
C GLY A 174 15.83 -0.74 -11.06
N LEU A 175 14.61 -1.29 -10.91
CA LEU A 175 13.44 -0.78 -11.63
C LEU A 175 12.90 0.51 -10.98
N MET A 176 12.48 1.46 -11.83
CA MET A 176 11.76 2.66 -11.39
C MET A 176 10.61 3.01 -12.36
N PRO A 177 9.70 3.91 -11.98
CA PRO A 177 8.68 4.38 -12.90
C PRO A 177 9.29 5.16 -14.07
N GLY A 178 8.79 4.89 -15.29
CA GLY A 178 9.26 5.56 -16.50
C GLY A 178 8.92 7.06 -16.54
N SER A 179 9.62 7.80 -17.40
CA SER A 179 9.48 9.27 -17.46
C SER A 179 8.08 9.75 -17.90
N MET A 180 7.28 8.88 -18.53
CA MET A 180 5.87 9.12 -18.91
C MET A 180 4.85 8.64 -17.87
N MET A 181 5.24 8.50 -16.59
CA MET A 181 4.33 8.06 -15.51
C MET A 181 3.07 8.93 -15.38
N ASP A 182 3.08 10.18 -15.82
CA ASP A 182 1.92 11.06 -15.80
C ASP A 182 0.83 10.67 -16.82
N ARG A 183 1.17 9.80 -17.78
CA ARG A 183 0.25 9.18 -18.74
C ARG A 183 -0.16 7.76 -18.32
N ALA A 184 0.37 7.25 -17.23
CA ALA A 184 -0.01 5.94 -16.72
C ALA A 184 -1.46 5.96 -16.25
N SER A 185 -2.20 4.90 -16.57
CA SER A 185 -3.58 4.69 -16.10
C SER A 185 -3.70 3.60 -15.04
N PHE A 186 -2.64 2.80 -14.84
CA PHE A 186 -2.61 1.79 -13.80
C PHE A 186 -2.66 2.43 -12.41
N ARG A 187 -3.61 1.97 -11.59
CA ARG A 187 -3.77 2.47 -10.21
C ARG A 187 -4.13 1.35 -9.23
N GLY A 188 -3.68 0.12 -9.49
CA GLY A 188 -3.90 -1.02 -8.61
C GLY A 188 -3.43 -0.75 -7.17
N LYS A 189 -4.00 -1.43 -6.16
CA LYS A 189 -3.54 -1.22 -4.78
C LYS A 189 -2.22 -1.95 -4.57
N PHE A 190 -1.30 -1.33 -3.83
CA PHE A 190 0.09 -1.80 -3.70
C PHE A 190 0.25 -3.27 -3.26
N HIS A 191 -0.64 -3.77 -2.38
CA HIS A 191 -0.58 -5.15 -1.89
C HIS A 191 -1.44 -6.14 -2.69
N ASP A 192 -2.08 -5.68 -3.77
CA ASP A 192 -2.99 -6.49 -4.60
C ASP A 192 -2.33 -6.87 -5.95
N HIS A 193 -1.21 -6.27 -6.33
CA HIS A 193 -0.56 -6.47 -7.62
C HIS A 193 0.95 -6.67 -7.50
N VAL A 194 1.50 -7.46 -8.43
CA VAL A 194 2.93 -7.76 -8.49
C VAL A 194 3.48 -7.60 -9.89
N LEU A 195 4.71 -7.12 -9.97
CA LEU A 195 5.52 -7.08 -11.17
C LEU A 195 6.49 -8.27 -11.14
N LYS A 196 6.30 -9.22 -12.05
CA LYS A 196 7.17 -10.38 -12.23
C LYS A 196 8.29 -9.98 -13.20
N VAL A 197 9.53 -10.07 -12.76
CA VAL A 197 10.71 -9.65 -13.53
C VAL A 197 11.64 -10.84 -13.70
N ASP A 198 12.07 -11.07 -14.92
CA ASP A 198 13.15 -12.01 -15.27
C ASP A 198 14.14 -11.24 -16.15
N ALA A 199 15.12 -10.60 -15.50
CA ALA A 199 16.11 -9.77 -16.17
C ALA A 199 17.05 -10.58 -17.10
N PRO A 200 17.53 -11.78 -16.73
CA PRO A 200 18.29 -12.64 -17.65
C PRO A 200 17.53 -13.02 -18.92
N ALA A 201 16.21 -13.24 -18.81
CA ALA A 201 15.35 -13.51 -19.96
C ALA A 201 14.83 -12.24 -20.64
N HIS A 202 15.15 -11.05 -20.10
CA HIS A 202 14.70 -9.76 -20.62
C HIS A 202 13.17 -9.62 -20.68
N THR A 203 12.47 -10.10 -19.65
CA THR A 203 11.00 -10.06 -19.61
C THR A 203 10.46 -9.47 -18.32
N VAL A 204 9.32 -8.81 -18.45
CA VAL A 204 8.55 -8.28 -17.32
C VAL A 204 7.05 -8.47 -17.56
N ALA A 205 6.32 -8.82 -16.52
CA ALA A 205 4.87 -9.01 -16.58
C ALA A 205 4.20 -8.42 -15.33
N ILE A 206 3.01 -7.86 -15.49
CA ILE A 206 2.17 -7.47 -14.36
C ILE A 206 1.11 -8.53 -14.10
N ASP A 207 1.04 -9.01 -12.87
CA ASP A 207 0.14 -10.09 -12.42
C ASP A 207 0.24 -11.32 -13.35
N ASP A 208 -0.88 -11.73 -13.95
CA ASP A 208 -0.97 -12.85 -14.90
C ASP A 208 -1.05 -12.38 -16.37
N SER A 209 -0.64 -11.13 -16.64
CA SER A 209 -0.59 -10.60 -18.00
C SER A 209 0.55 -11.24 -18.80
N PRO A 210 0.47 -11.27 -20.14
CA PRO A 210 1.57 -11.77 -20.96
C PRO A 210 2.87 -10.98 -20.70
N PRO A 211 4.03 -11.66 -20.68
CA PRO A 211 5.31 -10.99 -20.52
C PRO A 211 5.59 -10.04 -21.68
N VAL A 212 6.19 -8.90 -21.35
CA VAL A 212 6.70 -7.89 -22.26
C VAL A 212 8.22 -8.03 -22.27
N GLU A 213 8.78 -8.17 -23.47
CA GLU A 213 10.23 -8.20 -23.67
C GLU A 213 10.81 -6.78 -23.63
N PHE A 214 12.05 -6.64 -23.15
CA PHE A 214 12.78 -5.37 -23.12
C PHE A 214 14.24 -5.53 -23.55
N THR A 215 14.89 -4.47 -24.03
CA THR A 215 16.32 -4.52 -24.40
C THR A 215 17.23 -4.07 -23.27
N GLY A 216 16.71 -3.27 -22.33
CA GLY A 216 17.46 -2.68 -21.22
C GLY A 216 17.90 -1.25 -21.51
N ASP A 217 17.37 -0.64 -22.57
CA ASP A 217 17.64 0.75 -22.95
C ASP A 217 16.38 1.63 -22.83
N GLU A 218 15.25 1.04 -22.46
CA GLU A 218 13.97 1.72 -22.42
C GLU A 218 13.74 2.49 -21.12
N ASP A 219 13.60 3.80 -21.23
CA ASP A 219 13.18 4.69 -20.13
C ASP A 219 11.63 4.73 -19.95
N ASN A 220 10.91 4.06 -20.86
CA ASN A 220 9.45 4.05 -20.96
C ASN A 220 8.92 2.74 -21.56
N LEU A 221 9.33 1.60 -21.01
CA LEU A 221 8.75 0.31 -21.37
C LEU A 221 7.26 0.29 -21.01
N VAL A 222 6.40 0.07 -22.02
CA VAL A 222 4.95 0.08 -21.85
C VAL A 222 4.46 -1.30 -21.42
N ILE A 223 3.90 -1.38 -20.21
CA ILE A 223 3.27 -2.59 -19.70
C ILE A 223 1.76 -2.37 -19.64
N ARG A 224 1.01 -3.39 -20.08
CA ARG A 224 -0.44 -3.40 -20.04
C ARG A 224 -0.94 -4.49 -19.12
N THR A 225 -1.86 -4.14 -18.24
CA THR A 225 -2.61 -5.13 -17.46
C THR A 225 -3.61 -5.86 -18.35
N GLY A 226 -4.12 -7.00 -17.87
CA GLY A 226 -5.25 -7.69 -18.51
C GLY A 226 -6.53 -6.82 -18.66
N SER A 227 -6.69 -5.79 -17.83
CA SER A 227 -7.78 -4.78 -17.93
C SER A 227 -7.51 -3.67 -18.96
N GLY A 228 -6.31 -3.61 -19.54
CA GLY A 228 -5.90 -2.59 -20.50
C GLY A 228 -5.35 -1.30 -19.89
N GLU A 229 -5.17 -1.26 -18.57
CA GLU A 229 -4.48 -0.16 -17.90
C GLU A 229 -3.00 -0.16 -18.28
N VAL A 230 -2.39 1.02 -18.28
CA VAL A 230 -1.03 1.23 -18.77
C VAL A 230 -0.11 1.68 -17.63
N LEU A 231 1.06 1.07 -17.59
CA LEU A 231 2.19 1.42 -16.74
C LEU A 231 3.40 1.69 -17.65
N TYR A 232 4.24 2.65 -17.25
CA TYR A 232 5.53 2.91 -17.89
C TYR A 232 6.63 2.58 -16.90
N LEU A 233 7.59 1.75 -17.31
CA LEU A 233 8.77 1.39 -16.53
C LEU A 233 10.03 1.96 -17.17
N ASP A 234 10.98 2.36 -16.33
CA ASP A 234 12.37 2.52 -16.73
C ASP A 234 13.10 1.22 -16.40
N VAL A 235 13.74 0.63 -17.41
CA VAL A 235 14.52 -0.61 -17.30
C VAL A 235 16.00 -0.39 -17.62
N THR A 236 16.45 0.87 -17.72
CA THR A 236 17.82 1.22 -18.13
C THR A 236 18.89 0.78 -17.13
N ASP A 237 18.56 0.80 -15.84
CA ASP A 237 19.44 0.41 -14.73
C ASP A 237 19.01 -0.90 -14.06
N VAL A 238 18.23 -1.74 -14.77
CA VAL A 238 17.78 -3.03 -14.23
C VAL A 238 18.96 -3.95 -13.92
N ASN A 239 18.95 -4.56 -12.73
CA ASN A 239 19.94 -5.54 -12.35
C ASN A 239 19.83 -6.78 -13.26
N PRO A 240 20.86 -7.11 -14.07
CA PRO A 240 20.76 -8.17 -15.08
C PRO A 240 20.59 -9.57 -14.49
N ASP A 241 20.88 -9.75 -13.20
CA ASP A 241 20.75 -11.03 -12.49
C ASP A 241 19.43 -11.12 -11.70
N PHE A 242 18.59 -10.08 -11.70
CA PHE A 242 17.36 -10.06 -10.91
C PHE A 242 16.28 -10.97 -11.52
N VAL A 243 15.78 -11.90 -10.69
CA VAL A 243 14.61 -12.73 -10.99
C VAL A 243 13.73 -12.74 -9.74
N GLY A 244 12.53 -12.18 -9.84
CA GLY A 244 11.67 -12.02 -8.67
C GLY A 244 10.35 -11.34 -8.93
N GLU A 245 9.63 -11.10 -7.85
CA GLU A 245 8.38 -10.36 -7.84
C GLU A 245 8.54 -9.09 -7.00
N LEU A 246 8.08 -7.96 -7.53
CA LEU A 246 8.05 -6.68 -6.84
C LEU A 246 6.61 -6.26 -6.60
N PRO A 247 6.24 -5.82 -5.39
CA PRO A 247 4.93 -5.21 -5.18
C PRO A 247 4.81 -3.94 -6.03
N ILE A 248 3.61 -3.72 -6.58
CA ILE A 248 3.34 -2.53 -7.39
C ILE A 248 1.95 -1.96 -7.12
N GLY A 249 1.87 -0.64 -7.04
CA GLY A 249 0.57 0.04 -6.96
C GLY A 249 0.58 1.24 -6.03
N VAL A 250 -0.61 1.61 -5.57
CA VAL A 250 -0.83 2.85 -4.82
C VAL A 250 -1.02 2.56 -3.35
N HIS A 251 -0.46 3.42 -2.49
CA HIS A 251 -0.63 3.30 -1.03
C HIS A 251 -1.94 3.89 -0.51
N GLY A 252 -2.69 4.59 -1.36
CA GLY A 252 -3.95 5.21 -0.99
C GLY A 252 -4.68 5.84 -2.17
N ARG A 253 -5.77 6.51 -1.84
CA ARG A 253 -6.67 7.20 -2.78
C ARG A 253 -7.27 8.42 -2.12
N ILE A 254 -7.45 9.47 -2.91
CA ILE A 254 -8.32 10.58 -2.57
C ILE A 254 -9.75 10.15 -2.90
N SER A 255 -10.60 10.11 -1.88
CA SER A 255 -12.02 9.84 -2.05
C SER A 255 -12.76 11.07 -2.55
N ARG A 256 -12.46 12.25 -1.98
CA ARG A 256 -13.11 13.53 -2.31
C ARG A 256 -12.17 14.71 -2.07
N VAL A 257 -12.37 15.78 -2.82
CA VAL A 257 -11.79 17.10 -2.58
C VAL A 257 -12.86 17.99 -1.95
N LEU A 258 -12.49 18.69 -0.89
CA LEU A 258 -13.38 19.56 -0.11
C LEU A 258 -12.91 21.00 -0.27
N ALA A 259 -13.75 21.87 -0.83
CA ALA A 259 -13.47 23.30 -0.91
C ALA A 259 -13.51 23.92 0.49
N VAL A 260 -12.36 24.44 0.94
CA VAL A 260 -12.28 25.30 2.13
C VAL A 260 -12.48 26.75 1.68
N GLU A 261 -11.78 27.15 0.63
CA GLU A 261 -11.92 28.45 -0.02
C GLU A 261 -11.92 28.27 -1.54
N LEU A 262 -12.92 28.86 -2.19
CA LEU A 262 -13.03 28.93 -3.64
C LEU A 262 -13.64 30.29 -4.00
N VAL A 263 -12.77 31.30 -4.11
CA VAL A 263 -13.18 32.71 -4.22
C VAL A 263 -12.61 33.30 -5.50
N VAL A 264 -13.45 34.05 -6.23
CA VAL A 264 -13.04 34.76 -7.44
C VAL A 264 -12.90 36.25 -7.15
N GLN A 265 -11.77 36.83 -7.54
CA GLN A 265 -11.40 38.24 -7.39
C GLN A 265 -11.26 38.92 -8.75
#